data_AF-A0A540K3Q8-F1
#
_entry.id   AF-A0A540K3Q8-F1
#
_cell.length_a   1.000
_cell.length_b   1.000
_cell.length_c   1.000
_cell.angle_alpha   90.00
_cell.angle_beta   90.00
_cell.angle_gamma   90.00
#
_symmetry.space_group_name_H-M   'P 1'
#
loop_
_entity.id
_entity.type
_entity.pdbx_description
1 polymer ?
#
loop_
_entity_poly.entity_id
_entity_poly.type
_entity_poly.pdbx_seq_one_letter_code
_entity_poly.pdbx_strand_id
1 'polypeptide(L)'
;MIRGADGRFKPVSWRDVLAVVAEMAHQVKPEEIVGVAGQLFDAESMIALKDFLNKMGPNNVWCEANGSNRDADLRSGYILNSTIAGLEKADAFLLVGTQPRVEAAIVNARIRKTVQANHAKVGYVGPPADFNYNLKQGIQVAVTT
;
A
#
# COMPACT_ATOMS: atom_id res chain seq x y z
N MET A 1 -1.25 26.43 5.12
CA MET A 1 -2.23 27.33 4.48
C MET A 1 -3.61 27.02 5.05
N ILE A 2 -4.50 28.00 5.15
CA ILE A 2 -5.91 27.80 5.56
C ILE A 2 -6.86 28.28 4.46
N ARG A 3 -8.08 27.77 4.42
CA ARG A 3 -9.10 28.18 3.45
C ARG A 3 -9.77 29.47 3.91
N GLY A 4 -9.73 30.53 3.10
CA GLY A 4 -10.42 31.79 3.35
C GLY A 4 -11.91 31.72 3.02
N ALA A 5 -12.66 32.77 3.38
CA ALA A 5 -14.09 32.90 3.04
C ALA A 5 -14.36 32.91 1.52
N ASP A 6 -13.36 33.32 0.73
CA ASP A 6 -13.33 33.25 -0.73
C ASP A 6 -13.07 31.83 -1.28
N GLY A 7 -12.92 30.84 -0.39
CA GLY A 7 -12.69 29.44 -0.72
C GLY A 7 -11.26 29.11 -1.16
N ARG A 8 -10.37 30.11 -1.24
CA ARG A 8 -8.95 29.95 -1.66
C ARG A 8 -8.02 29.76 -0.47
N PHE A 9 -6.89 29.11 -0.69
CA PHE A 9 -5.86 28.92 0.33
C PHE A 9 -5.04 30.19 0.57
N LYS A 10 -4.82 30.52 1.84
CA LYS A 10 -3.99 31.65 2.28
C LYS A 10 -2.83 31.17 3.14
N PRO A 11 -1.60 31.67 2.92
CA PRO A 11 -0.48 31.39 3.80
C PRO A 11 -0.71 32.03 5.16
N VAL A 12 -0.37 31.31 6.22
CA VAL A 12 -0.53 31.71 7.62
C VAL A 12 0.59 31.07 8.45
N SER A 13 0.77 31.51 9.69
CA SER A 13 1.79 30.94 10.57
C SER A 13 1.42 29.51 11.00
N TRP A 14 2.42 28.73 11.42
CA TRP A 14 2.19 27.40 12.00
C TRP A 14 1.25 27.42 13.21
N ARG A 15 1.36 28.47 14.04
CA ARG A 15 0.50 28.65 15.21
C ARG A 15 -0.97 28.75 14.80
N ASP A 16 -1.26 29.54 13.77
CA ASP A 16 -2.64 29.75 13.30
C ASP A 16 -3.21 28.47 12.67
N VAL A 17 -2.41 27.75 11.88
CA VAL A 17 -2.84 26.48 11.26
C VAL A 17 -3.19 25.45 12.34
N LEU A 18 -2.30 25.25 13.32
CA LEU A 18 -2.49 24.24 14.35
C LEU A 18 -3.65 24.61 15.30
N ALA A 19 -3.85 25.90 15.60
CA ALA A 19 -4.98 26.37 16.38
C ALA A 19 -6.32 26.03 15.69
N VAL A 20 -6.43 26.31 14.39
CA VAL A 20 -7.64 25.99 13.60
C VAL A 20 -7.91 24.48 13.56
N VAL A 21 -6.87 23.66 13.35
CA VAL A 21 -7.02 22.20 13.34
C VAL A 21 -7.47 21.68 14.71
N ALA A 22 -6.89 22.19 15.79
CA ALA A 22 -7.25 21.79 17.15
C ALA A 22 -8.69 22.21 17.51
N GLU A 23 -9.11 23.43 17.12
CA GLU A 23 -10.48 23.89 17.32
C GLU A 23 -11.49 22.96 16.62
N MET A 24 -11.24 22.63 15.35
CA MET A 24 -12.10 21.71 14.61
C MET A 24 -12.12 20.32 15.23
N ALA A 25 -10.97 19.80 15.66
CA ALA A 25 -10.89 18.49 16.31
C ALA A 25 -11.71 18.42 17.62
N HIS A 26 -11.83 19.52 18.37
CA HIS A 26 -12.65 19.58 19.58
C HIS A 26 -14.16 19.77 19.30
N GLN A 27 -14.54 20.29 18.13
CA GLN A 27 -15.95 20.52 17.76
C GLN A 27 -16.62 19.29 17.14
N VAL A 28 -15.82 18.37 16.59
CA VAL A 28 -16.29 17.17 15.90
C VAL A 28 -16.36 16.00 16.88
N LYS A 29 -17.30 15.07 16.67
CA LYS A 29 -17.39 13.88 17.51
C LYS A 29 -16.18 12.98 17.28
N PRO A 30 -15.61 12.34 18.32
CA PRO A 30 -14.47 11.44 18.17
C PRO A 30 -14.65 10.40 17.05
N GLU A 31 -15.84 9.83 16.90
CA GLU A 31 -16.12 8.76 15.93
C GLU A 31 -16.06 9.23 14.46
N GLU A 32 -16.22 10.53 14.22
CA GLU A 32 -16.19 11.14 12.89
C GLU A 32 -14.76 11.49 12.44
N ILE A 33 -13.79 11.44 13.36
CA ILE A 33 -12.38 11.72 13.06
C ILE A 33 -11.71 10.47 12.49
N VAL A 34 -11.05 10.66 11.35
CA VAL A 34 -10.38 9.62 10.57
C VAL A 34 -8.96 10.06 10.23
N GLY A 35 -8.00 9.15 10.40
CA GLY A 35 -6.63 9.32 9.94
C GLY A 35 -6.33 8.50 8.69
N VAL A 36 -6.09 9.17 7.57
CA VAL A 36 -5.62 8.52 6.34
C VAL A 36 -4.12 8.77 6.17
N ALA A 37 -3.31 7.73 6.33
CA ALA A 37 -1.88 7.79 6.05
C ALA A 37 -1.61 7.54 4.57
N GLY A 38 -0.88 8.44 3.92
CA GLY A 38 -0.46 8.28 2.53
C GLY A 38 0.62 7.20 2.36
N GLN A 39 0.80 6.69 1.15
CA GLN A 39 1.73 5.58 0.85
C GLN A 39 3.22 5.90 1.11
N LEU A 40 3.58 7.18 1.16
CA LEU A 40 4.96 7.66 1.31
C LEU A 40 5.30 8.10 2.75
N PHE A 41 4.38 7.91 3.70
CA PHE A 41 4.64 8.24 5.10
C PHE A 41 5.61 7.24 5.72
N ASP A 42 6.49 7.73 6.59
CA ASP A 42 7.39 6.91 7.39
C ASP A 42 6.66 6.28 8.60
N ALA A 43 7.31 5.31 9.22
CA ALA A 43 6.72 4.56 10.34
C ALA A 43 6.45 5.47 11.54
N GLU A 44 7.34 6.41 11.80
CA GLU A 44 7.31 7.36 12.90
C GLU A 44 6.11 8.30 12.80
N SER A 45 5.87 8.92 11.63
CA SER A 45 4.70 9.78 11.45
C SER A 45 3.40 8.99 11.50
N MET A 46 3.39 7.76 10.99
CA MET A 46 2.21 6.87 11.09
C MET A 46 1.89 6.49 12.55
N ILE A 47 2.91 6.22 13.37
CA ILE A 47 2.72 5.97 14.80
C ILE A 47 2.27 7.24 15.53
N ALA A 48 2.87 8.40 15.23
CA ALA A 48 2.43 9.67 15.81
C ALA A 48 0.95 9.97 15.50
N LEU A 49 0.52 9.74 14.26
CA LEU A 49 -0.88 9.88 13.85
C LEU A 49 -1.79 8.88 14.58
N LYS A 50 -1.37 7.61 14.66
CA LYS A 50 -2.10 6.55 15.35
C LYS A 50 -2.29 6.88 16.83
N ASP A 51 -1.23 7.26 17.52
CA ASP A 51 -1.26 7.60 18.94
C ASP A 51 -2.07 8.88 19.21
N PHE A 52 -2.00 9.87 18.30
CA PHE A 52 -2.80 11.08 18.37
C PHE A 52 -4.30 10.78 18.29
N LEU A 53 -4.72 9.97 17.31
CA LEU A 53 -6.14 9.62 17.12
C LEU A 53 -6.66 8.71 18.23
N ASN A 54 -5.86 7.73 18.67
CA ASN A 54 -6.23 6.86 19.79
C ASN A 54 -6.46 7.65 21.09
N LYS A 55 -5.70 8.74 21.32
CA LYS A 55 -5.92 9.64 22.48
C LYS A 55 -7.19 10.48 22.35
N MET A 56 -7.66 10.75 21.13
CA MET A 56 -8.91 11.48 20.90
C MET A 56 -10.15 10.58 20.98
N GLY A 57 -9.99 9.25 20.98
CA GLY A 57 -11.08 8.30 21.16
C GLY A 57 -11.23 7.23 20.06
N PRO A 58 -11.16 7.57 18.76
CA PRO A 58 -11.36 6.58 17.70
C PRO A 58 -10.07 5.83 17.34
N ASN A 59 -10.21 4.54 17.00
CA ASN A 59 -9.17 3.76 16.33
C ASN A 59 -9.40 3.73 14.80
N ASN A 60 -9.68 4.89 14.21
CA ASN A 60 -10.02 5.03 12.80
C ASN A 60 -8.81 5.49 11.98
N VAL A 61 -7.76 4.67 11.96
CA VAL A 61 -6.52 4.96 11.22
C VAL A 61 -6.28 3.91 10.16
N TRP A 62 -6.04 4.34 8.92
CA TRP A 62 -5.73 3.43 7.83
C TRP A 62 -4.74 4.03 6.83
N CYS A 63 -4.00 3.15 6.15
CA CYS A 63 -3.21 3.53 4.98
C CYS A 63 -4.07 3.56 3.72
N GLU A 64 -3.79 4.51 2.83
CA GLU A 64 -4.48 4.74 1.55
C GLU A 64 -4.54 3.48 0.67
N ALA A 65 -3.42 2.73 0.57
CA ALA A 65 -3.28 1.61 -0.37
C ALA A 65 -4.09 0.35 -0.01
N ASN A 66 -4.48 0.20 1.25
CA ASN A 66 -4.67 -1.15 1.77
C ASN A 66 -6.16 -1.64 1.67
N GLY A 67 -7.12 -1.04 0.95
CA GLY A 67 -8.52 -1.56 0.84
C GLY A 67 -9.33 -1.65 2.17
N SER A 68 -10.52 -2.26 2.19
CA SER A 68 -11.44 -2.23 3.36
C SER A 68 -11.32 -3.39 4.37
N ASN A 69 -10.67 -4.50 4.02
CA ASN A 69 -10.59 -5.70 4.86
C ASN A 69 -9.15 -6.20 4.93
N ARG A 70 -8.45 -5.90 6.03
CA ARG A 70 -7.03 -6.22 6.20
C ARG A 70 -6.84 -7.03 7.47
N ASP A 71 -6.28 -8.21 7.32
CA ASP A 71 -5.69 -8.95 8.41
C ASP A 71 -4.22 -8.54 8.54
N ALA A 72 -3.92 -7.76 9.57
CA ALA A 72 -2.55 -7.36 9.91
C ALA A 72 -2.06 -8.05 11.19
N ASP A 73 -2.82 -9.01 11.73
CA ASP A 73 -2.50 -9.70 12.98
C ASP A 73 -1.27 -10.60 12.78
N LEU A 74 -1.24 -11.32 11.66
CA LEU A 74 -0.11 -12.15 11.26
C LEU A 74 0.73 -11.46 10.20
N ARG A 75 1.97 -11.11 10.54
CA ARG A 75 2.92 -10.47 9.63
C ARG A 75 3.10 -11.23 8.31
N SER A 76 3.03 -12.56 8.34
CA SER A 76 3.14 -13.41 7.15
C SER A 76 2.06 -13.16 6.09
N GLY A 77 0.93 -12.52 6.47
CA GLY A 77 -0.19 -12.24 5.57
C GLY A 77 0.06 -11.11 4.56
N TYR A 78 1.01 -10.21 4.82
CA TYR A 78 1.26 -9.04 3.96
C TYR A 78 2.72 -8.87 3.53
N ILE A 79 3.62 -9.79 3.90
CA ILE A 79 5.03 -9.75 3.47
C ILE A 79 5.33 -10.77 2.38
N LEU A 80 6.37 -10.51 1.60
CA LEU A 80 7.00 -11.53 0.76
C LEU A 80 7.85 -12.47 1.62
N ASN A 81 7.22 -13.53 2.14
CA ASN A 81 7.83 -14.47 3.09
C ASN A 81 9.14 -15.12 2.58
N SER A 82 9.25 -15.37 1.27
CA SER A 82 10.43 -15.98 0.66
C SER A 82 11.63 -15.05 0.55
N THR A 83 11.48 -13.76 0.87
CA THR A 83 12.45 -12.67 0.63
C THR A 83 12.74 -12.42 -0.85
N ILE A 84 13.20 -11.21 -1.18
CA ILE A 84 13.56 -10.85 -2.56
C ILE A 84 14.74 -11.69 -3.08
N ALA A 85 15.71 -11.99 -2.21
CA ALA A 85 16.86 -12.82 -2.57
C ALA A 85 16.48 -14.31 -2.71
N GLY A 86 15.54 -14.79 -1.89
CA GLY A 86 15.09 -16.19 -1.95
C GLY A 86 14.32 -16.55 -3.22
N LEU A 87 13.84 -15.56 -3.98
CA LEU A 87 13.26 -15.78 -5.31
C LEU A 87 14.22 -16.53 -6.23
N GLU A 88 15.54 -16.37 -6.07
CA GLU A 88 16.56 -17.04 -6.90
C GLU A 88 16.66 -18.55 -6.68
N LYS A 89 16.00 -19.08 -5.64
CA LYS A 89 15.96 -20.52 -5.34
C LYS A 89 14.66 -21.18 -5.82
N ALA A 90 13.74 -20.42 -6.39
CA ALA A 90 12.44 -20.95 -6.78
C ALA A 90 12.50 -21.65 -8.13
N ASP A 91 11.91 -22.85 -8.20
CA ASP A 91 11.76 -23.60 -9.45
C ASP A 91 10.52 -23.16 -10.26
N ALA A 92 9.55 -22.55 -9.57
CA ALA A 92 8.33 -22.04 -10.17
C ALA A 92 7.78 -20.82 -9.41
N PHE A 93 7.09 -19.97 -10.15
CA PHE A 93 6.35 -18.81 -9.65
C PHE A 93 4.89 -18.90 -10.09
N LEU A 94 3.97 -18.56 -9.20
CA LEU A 94 2.57 -18.31 -9.51
C LEU A 94 2.24 -16.87 -9.14
N LEU A 95 1.91 -16.06 -10.14
CA LEU A 95 1.53 -14.66 -9.98
C LEU A 95 0.00 -14.57 -10.03
N VAL A 96 -0.62 -14.09 -8.94
CA VAL A 96 -2.08 -14.00 -8.81
C VAL A 96 -2.47 -12.53 -8.69
N GLY A 97 -3.16 -11.99 -9.69
CA GLY A 97 -3.69 -10.62 -9.69
C GLY A 97 -2.65 -9.50 -9.62
N THR A 98 -1.36 -9.82 -9.67
CA THR A 98 -0.24 -8.85 -9.55
C THR A 98 0.51 -8.71 -10.86
N GLN A 99 0.94 -7.48 -11.16
CA GLN A 99 1.88 -7.18 -12.24
C GLN A 99 3.21 -6.64 -11.67
N PRO A 100 4.14 -7.51 -11.22
CA PRO A 100 5.40 -7.09 -10.59
C PRO A 100 6.26 -6.16 -11.45
N ARG A 101 6.12 -6.22 -12.78
CA ARG A 101 6.82 -5.31 -13.70
C ARG A 101 6.47 -3.84 -13.44
N VAL A 102 5.24 -3.54 -13.03
CA VAL A 102 4.73 -2.20 -12.78
C VAL A 102 4.80 -1.86 -11.30
N GLU A 103 4.32 -2.76 -10.44
CA GLU A 103 4.17 -2.53 -9.00
C GLU A 103 5.50 -2.60 -8.23
N ALA A 104 6.40 -3.52 -8.61
CA ALA A 104 7.61 -3.84 -7.84
C ALA A 104 8.76 -4.27 -8.77
N ALA A 105 9.29 -3.33 -9.56
CA ALA A 105 10.23 -3.60 -10.64
C ALA A 105 11.46 -4.44 -10.23
N ILE A 106 11.98 -4.27 -9.02
CA ILE A 106 13.11 -5.05 -8.49
C ILE A 106 12.72 -6.51 -8.21
N VAL A 107 11.50 -6.76 -7.73
CA VAL A 107 10.96 -8.12 -7.57
C VAL A 107 10.86 -8.79 -8.94
N ASN A 108 10.30 -8.09 -9.93
CA ASN A 108 10.22 -8.58 -11.31
C ASN A 108 11.61 -8.89 -11.90
N ALA A 109 12.60 -8.04 -11.65
CA ALA A 109 13.97 -8.25 -12.11
C ALA A 109 14.59 -9.54 -11.52
N ARG A 110 14.31 -9.85 -10.26
CA ARG A 110 14.77 -11.10 -9.61
C ARG A 110 14.04 -12.33 -10.15
N ILE A 111 12.74 -12.24 -10.39
CA ILE A 111 11.98 -13.30 -11.07
C ILE A 111 12.60 -13.56 -12.45
N ARG A 112 12.79 -12.52 -13.27
CA ARG A 112 13.39 -12.62 -14.59
C ARG A 112 14.78 -13.26 -14.55
N LYS A 113 15.63 -12.85 -13.61
CA LYS A 113 16.97 -13.44 -13.41
C LYS A 113 16.86 -14.95 -13.16
N THR A 114 15.93 -15.36 -12.28
CA THR A 114 15.72 -16.77 -11.93
C THR A 114 15.19 -17.58 -13.11
N VAL A 115 14.26 -17.02 -13.89
CA VAL A 115 13.75 -17.66 -15.11
C VAL A 115 14.87 -17.87 -16.14
N GLN A 116 15.78 -16.90 -16.29
CA GLN A 116 16.89 -17.00 -17.23
C GLN A 116 18.00 -17.95 -16.76
N ALA A 117 18.38 -17.89 -15.49
CA ALA A 117 19.48 -18.67 -14.94
C ALA A 117 19.10 -20.12 -14.62
N ASN A 118 17.90 -20.34 -14.06
CA ASN A 118 17.48 -21.62 -13.51
C ASN A 118 16.32 -22.26 -14.29
N HIS A 119 15.89 -21.65 -15.41
CA HIS A 119 14.73 -22.10 -16.19
C HIS A 119 13.44 -22.23 -15.36
N ALA A 120 13.29 -21.39 -14.34
CA ALA A 120 12.11 -21.38 -13.49
C ALA A 120 10.85 -21.09 -14.32
N LYS A 121 9.74 -21.77 -13.98
CA LYS A 121 8.46 -21.65 -14.70
C LYS A 121 7.60 -20.57 -14.06
N VAL A 122 6.95 -19.72 -14.87
CA VAL A 122 6.03 -18.70 -14.34
C VAL A 122 4.61 -18.95 -14.83
N GLY A 123 3.67 -19.11 -13.91
CA GLY A 123 2.24 -19.07 -14.16
C GLY A 123 1.65 -17.72 -13.74
N TYR A 124 0.60 -17.27 -14.42
CA TYR A 124 -0.05 -15.99 -14.15
C TYR A 124 -1.58 -16.12 -14.25
N VAL A 125 -2.27 -15.73 -13.19
CA VAL A 125 -3.74 -15.70 -13.09
C VAL A 125 -4.15 -14.26 -12.80
N GLY A 126 -4.69 -13.57 -13.81
CA GLY A 126 -5.04 -12.15 -13.71
C GLY A 126 -5.39 -11.53 -15.06
N PRO A 127 -5.64 -10.21 -15.10
CA PRO A 127 -5.96 -9.49 -16.33
C PRO A 127 -4.80 -9.56 -17.34
N PRO A 128 -5.05 -9.46 -18.66
CA PRO A 128 -3.99 -9.47 -19.66
C PRO A 128 -2.89 -8.43 -19.35
N ALA A 129 -1.63 -8.87 -19.29
CA ALA A 129 -0.50 -8.07 -18.84
C ALA A 129 0.77 -8.43 -19.62
N ASP A 130 1.64 -7.44 -19.84
CA ASP A 130 2.89 -7.60 -20.58
C ASP A 130 4.07 -7.95 -19.64
N PHE A 131 4.68 -9.11 -19.86
CA PHE A 131 5.82 -9.63 -19.08
C PHE A 131 7.07 -9.79 -19.96
N ASN A 132 8.25 -9.55 -19.36
CA ASN A 132 9.54 -9.61 -20.05
C ASN A 132 10.24 -10.98 -19.97
N TYR A 133 9.46 -12.04 -19.76
CA TYR A 133 9.85 -13.45 -19.73
C TYR A 133 8.65 -14.33 -20.10
N ASN A 134 8.92 -15.55 -20.56
CA ASN A 134 7.88 -16.47 -21.01
C ASN A 134 6.99 -16.92 -19.86
N LEU A 135 5.68 -16.69 -20.00
CA LEU A 135 4.66 -17.29 -19.15
C LEU A 135 4.33 -18.69 -19.68
N LYS A 136 4.14 -19.66 -18.79
CA LYS A 136 3.52 -20.92 -19.19
C LYS A 136 2.06 -20.66 -19.53
N GLN A 137 1.76 -20.68 -20.84
CA GLN A 137 0.39 -20.73 -21.35
C GLN A 137 -0.29 -22.01 -20.86
N GLY A 138 -1.43 -21.86 -20.18
CA GLY A 138 -2.21 -22.97 -19.65
C GLY A 138 -3.04 -22.66 -18.41
N ILE A 139 -2.75 -21.54 -17.71
CA ILE A 139 -3.58 -21.04 -16.61
C ILE A 139 -3.85 -19.54 -16.82
N GLN A 140 -4.13 -19.13 -18.06
CA GLN A 140 -4.93 -17.91 -18.25
C GLN A 140 -6.39 -18.30 -18.00
N VAL A 141 -6.73 -18.48 -16.72
CA VAL A 141 -8.14 -18.40 -16.34
C VAL A 141 -8.44 -16.91 -16.40
N ALA A 142 -8.94 -16.45 -17.54
CA ALA A 142 -9.64 -15.19 -17.60
C ALA A 142 -10.84 -15.35 -16.65
N VAL A 143 -10.69 -14.89 -15.41
CA VAL A 143 -11.83 -14.71 -14.53
C VAL A 143 -12.54 -13.47 -15.07
N THR A 144 -13.37 -13.69 -16.08
CA THR A 144 -14.37 -12.73 -16.53
C THR A 144 -15.41 -12.68 -15.42
N THR A 145 -15.37 -11.64 -14.59
CA THR A 145 -16.55 -11.23 -13.81
C THR A 145 -17.66 -10.75 -14.74
#